data_AF-Q9H6L2-F1
#
_entry.id   AF-Q9H6L2-F1
#
_cell.length_a   1.000
_cell.length_b   1.000
_cell.length_c   1.000
_cell.angle_alpha   90.00
_cell.angle_beta   90.00
_cell.angle_gamma   90.00
#
_symmetry.space_group_name_H-M   'P 1'
#
loop_
_entity.id
_entity.type
_entity.pdbx_description
1 polymer ?
#
loop_
_entity_poly.entity_id
_entity_poly.type
_entity_poly.pdbx_seq_one_letter_code
_entity_poly.pdbx_strand_id
1 'polypeptide(L)'
;MALYELFSHPVERSYRAGLCSKAALFLLLAAALTYIPPLLVAFRSHGFWLKRSSYEEQPTVRFQHQVLLVALLGPESDGFLAWSTFPAFNRLQGDRLRVPLVSTREEDRNQDGKTDMLHFKLELPLQSTEHVLGVQLILTFSYRLHRMATLVMQSMAFLQSSFPVPGSQLYVNGDLRLQQKQPLSCGGLDARYNISVINGTSPFAYDYDLTHIVAAYQERNVTTVLNDPNPIWLVGRAADAPFVINAIIRYPVEVISYQPGFWEMVKFAWVQYVSILLIFLWVFERIKIFVFQNQVVTTIPVTVTPRGDLCKEHLS
;
A
#
# COMPACT_ATOMS: atom_id res chain seq x y z
N MET A 1 -57.38 -11.60 37.19
CA MET A 1 -58.05 -11.47 35.89
C MET A 1 -57.13 -10.69 34.96
N ALA A 2 -56.59 -11.31 33.91
CA ALA A 2 -55.81 -10.59 32.92
C ALA A 2 -56.79 -9.92 31.94
N LEU A 3 -56.77 -8.59 31.87
CA LEU A 3 -57.58 -7.83 30.92
C LEU A 3 -57.02 -8.06 29.52
N TYR A 4 -57.88 -8.48 28.59
CA TYR A 4 -57.52 -8.67 27.19
C TYR A 4 -57.84 -7.40 26.42
N GLU A 5 -56.90 -6.91 25.63
CA GLU A 5 -57.11 -5.75 24.77
C GLU A 5 -58.08 -6.15 23.65
N LEU A 6 -59.33 -5.66 23.71
CA LEU A 6 -60.41 -6.05 22.80
C LEU A 6 -60.31 -5.34 21.44
N PHE A 7 -59.84 -4.10 21.43
CA PHE A 7 -59.77 -3.26 20.23
C PHE A 7 -58.82 -2.08 20.45
N SER A 8 -57.95 -1.80 19.48
CA SER A 8 -57.14 -0.59 19.41
C SER A 8 -57.20 -0.03 17.99
N HIS A 9 -57.22 1.29 17.86
CA HIS A 9 -57.14 1.96 16.57
C HIS A 9 -56.09 3.08 16.64
N PRO A 10 -55.25 3.24 15.60
CA PRO A 10 -54.28 4.33 15.54
C PRO A 10 -55.02 5.67 15.32
N VAL A 11 -54.88 6.62 16.26
CA VAL A 11 -55.36 7.99 16.08
C VAL A 11 -54.23 8.84 15.51
N GLU A 12 -54.39 9.31 14.27
CA GLU A 12 -53.48 10.28 13.68
C GLU A 12 -53.71 11.66 14.32
N ARG A 13 -52.72 12.12 15.10
CA ARG A 13 -52.73 13.45 15.73
C ARG A 13 -51.84 14.39 14.92
N SER A 14 -52.45 15.37 14.25
CA SER A 14 -51.70 16.41 13.55
C SER A 14 -51.63 17.68 14.41
N TYR A 15 -50.48 18.35 14.42
CA TYR A 15 -50.27 19.61 15.15
C TYR A 15 -49.97 20.71 14.14
N ARG A 16 -50.77 21.77 14.14
CA ARG A 16 -50.61 22.90 13.19
C ARG A 16 -50.17 24.17 13.92
N ALA A 17 -49.28 24.92 13.28
CA ALA A 17 -48.82 26.22 13.72
C ALA A 17 -48.43 27.10 12.51
N GLY A 18 -48.38 28.41 12.70
CA GLY A 18 -47.89 29.35 11.67
C GLY A 18 -46.36 29.30 11.49
N LEU A 19 -45.87 29.67 10.32
CA LEU A 19 -44.43 29.69 9.97
C LEU A 19 -43.60 30.66 10.83
N CYS A 20 -44.20 31.74 11.34
CA CYS A 20 -43.55 32.72 12.22
C CYS A 20 -43.88 32.51 13.71
N SER A 21 -44.00 31.25 14.15
CA SER A 21 -44.34 30.90 15.54
C SER A 21 -43.13 30.32 16.29
N LYS A 22 -43.19 30.32 17.63
CA LYS A 22 -42.23 29.60 18.48
C LYS A 22 -42.13 28.10 18.11
N ALA A 23 -43.21 27.50 17.62
CA ALA A 23 -43.25 26.10 17.19
C ALA A 23 -42.44 25.87 15.90
N ALA A 24 -42.55 26.78 14.92
CA ALA A 24 -41.77 26.71 13.70
C ALA A 24 -40.26 26.87 13.98
N LEU A 25 -39.89 27.78 14.89
CA LEU A 25 -38.50 27.92 15.33
C LEU A 25 -37.99 26.65 16.02
N PHE A 26 -38.79 26.04 16.90
CA PHE A 26 -38.44 24.77 17.54
C PHE A 26 -38.24 23.65 16.50
N LEU A 27 -39.12 23.53 15.51
CA LEU A 27 -38.97 22.54 14.43
C LEU A 27 -37.72 22.77 13.60
N LEU A 28 -37.40 24.03 13.26
CA LEU A 28 -36.19 24.37 12.53
C LEU A 28 -34.93 24.01 13.34
N LEU A 29 -34.91 24.34 14.63
CA LEU A 29 -33.81 24.00 15.53
C LEU A 29 -33.69 22.48 15.72
N ALA A 30 -34.79 21.76 15.91
CA ALA A 30 -34.80 20.31 16.01
C ALA A 30 -34.29 19.66 14.72
N ALA A 31 -34.68 20.15 13.54
CA ALA A 31 -34.17 19.68 12.27
C ALA A 31 -32.66 19.95 12.14
N ALA A 32 -32.21 21.17 12.44
CA ALA A 32 -30.78 21.52 12.45
C ALA A 32 -29.99 20.60 13.39
N LEU A 33 -30.51 20.34 14.60
CA LEU A 33 -29.89 19.48 15.60
C LEU A 33 -30.00 17.97 15.26
N THR A 34 -30.88 17.60 14.35
CA THR A 34 -30.98 16.22 13.83
C THR A 34 -29.94 15.97 12.73
N TYR A 35 -29.65 16.94 11.86
CA TYR A 35 -28.77 16.74 10.69
C TYR A 35 -27.33 17.25 10.87
N ILE A 36 -27.13 18.37 11.56
CA ILE A 36 -25.80 19.00 11.70
C ILE A 36 -24.90 18.23 12.68
N PRO A 37 -25.34 17.86 13.90
CA PRO A 37 -24.47 17.15 14.84
C PRO A 37 -23.97 15.79 14.33
N PRO A 38 -24.76 14.94 13.65
CA PRO A 38 -24.22 13.72 13.03
C PRO A 38 -23.09 14.00 12.06
N LEU A 39 -23.20 15.06 11.25
CA LEU A 39 -22.14 15.46 10.33
C LEU A 39 -20.88 15.90 11.09
N LEU A 40 -21.04 16.71 12.14
CA LEU A 40 -19.92 17.16 12.98
C LEU A 40 -19.24 15.99 13.70
N VAL A 41 -20.02 15.07 14.28
CA VAL A 41 -19.51 13.87 14.93
C VAL A 41 -18.78 12.99 13.91
N ALA A 42 -19.36 12.81 12.72
CA ALA A 42 -18.74 12.02 11.68
C ALA A 42 -17.41 12.60 11.21
N PHE A 43 -17.36 13.92 11.01
CA PHE A 43 -16.13 14.62 10.62
C PHE A 43 -15.08 14.58 11.74
N ARG A 44 -15.49 14.69 13.00
CA ARG A 44 -14.58 14.72 14.16
C ARG A 44 -13.96 13.36 14.48
N SER A 45 -14.61 12.25 14.15
CA SER A 45 -14.10 10.90 14.42
C SER A 45 -13.03 10.41 13.43
N HIS A 46 -12.54 11.28 12.53
CA HIS A 46 -11.45 11.00 11.58
C HIS A 46 -11.72 9.89 10.54
N GLY A 47 -12.89 9.23 10.56
CA GLY A 47 -13.27 8.21 9.58
C GLY A 47 -13.90 8.75 8.29
N PHE A 48 -14.36 10.00 8.28
CA PHE A 48 -15.15 10.54 7.17
C PHE A 48 -14.37 10.70 5.86
N TRP A 49 -13.12 11.16 5.92
CA TRP A 49 -12.22 11.24 4.76
C TRP A 49 -11.02 10.33 4.97
N LEU A 50 -11.10 9.10 4.48
CA LEU A 50 -10.00 8.15 4.59
C LEU A 50 -8.82 8.61 3.72
N LYS A 51 -7.71 8.98 4.35
CA LYS A 51 -6.51 9.49 3.66
C LYS A 51 -5.55 8.38 3.23
N ARG A 52 -5.55 7.26 3.95
CA ARG A 52 -4.65 6.12 3.74
C ARG A 52 -5.40 4.83 4.04
N SER A 53 -5.21 3.85 3.18
CA SER A 53 -5.68 2.48 3.36
C SER A 53 -4.54 1.54 2.93
N SER A 54 -4.69 0.25 3.23
CA SER A 54 -3.71 -0.77 2.85
C SER A 54 -4.41 -2.01 2.32
N TYR A 55 -3.74 -2.70 1.40
CA TYR A 55 -4.19 -3.99 0.86
C TYR A 55 -2.99 -4.90 0.64
N GLU A 56 -3.25 -6.19 0.51
CA GLU A 56 -2.24 -7.19 0.21
C GLU A 56 -2.23 -7.51 -1.29
N GLU A 57 -1.05 -7.50 -1.91
CA GLU A 57 -0.85 -7.98 -3.27
C GLU A 57 0.54 -8.58 -3.41
N GLN A 58 0.62 -9.72 -4.12
CA GLN A 58 1.89 -10.25 -4.60
C GLN A 58 2.30 -9.50 -5.87
N PRO A 59 3.46 -8.83 -5.88
CA PRO A 59 3.94 -8.10 -7.04
C PRO A 59 4.30 -9.04 -8.19
N THR A 60 4.16 -8.56 -9.42
CA THR A 60 4.72 -9.24 -10.59
C THR A 60 6.14 -8.75 -10.78
N VAL A 61 7.11 -9.56 -10.33
CA VAL A 61 8.54 -9.25 -10.42
C VAL A 61 9.15 -10.04 -11.57
N ARG A 62 10.02 -9.40 -12.36
CA ARG A 62 10.80 -10.07 -13.41
C ARG A 62 12.24 -9.62 -13.34
N PHE A 63 13.17 -10.56 -13.30
CA PHE A 63 14.58 -10.27 -13.37
C PHE A 63 14.95 -9.71 -14.76
N GLN A 64 15.59 -8.55 -14.79
CA GLN A 64 15.94 -7.88 -16.06
C GLN A 64 17.26 -8.36 -16.65
N HIS A 65 17.97 -9.28 -15.99
CA HIS A 65 19.29 -9.73 -16.40
C HIS A 65 20.31 -8.60 -16.49
N GLN A 66 20.16 -7.55 -15.67
CA GLN A 66 21.19 -6.53 -15.50
C GLN A 66 21.82 -6.68 -14.12
N VAL A 67 23.14 -6.83 -14.12
CA VAL A 67 23.96 -7.15 -12.95
C VAL A 67 25.16 -6.23 -12.93
N LEU A 68 25.50 -5.71 -11.76
CA LEU A 68 26.74 -4.99 -11.50
C LEU A 68 27.38 -5.61 -10.25
N LEU A 69 28.58 -6.16 -10.41
CA LEU A 69 29.35 -6.85 -9.39
C LEU A 69 30.66 -6.09 -9.15
N VAL A 70 30.97 -5.88 -7.88
CA VAL A 70 32.29 -5.44 -7.41
C VAL A 70 32.71 -6.37 -6.28
N ALA A 71 33.82 -7.08 -6.47
CA ALA A 71 34.43 -7.96 -5.49
C ALA A 71 35.71 -7.31 -4.95
N LEU A 72 35.76 -7.12 -3.63
CA LEU A 72 36.91 -6.57 -2.93
C LEU A 72 37.92 -7.68 -2.67
N LEU A 73 39.16 -7.45 -3.08
CA LEU A 73 40.24 -8.41 -2.88
C LEU A 73 40.98 -8.16 -1.56
N GLY A 74 41.76 -9.17 -1.15
CA GLY A 74 42.63 -9.13 0.00
C GLY A 74 43.85 -8.21 -0.19
N PRO A 75 44.55 -7.87 0.90
CA PRO A 75 45.68 -6.94 0.88
C PRO A 75 46.87 -7.39 0.03
N GLU A 76 46.98 -8.70 -0.27
CA GLU A 76 48.02 -9.26 -1.14
C GLU A 76 47.85 -8.88 -2.61
N SER A 77 46.60 -8.60 -3.01
CA SER A 77 46.21 -8.17 -4.35
C SER A 77 45.49 -6.84 -4.20
N ASP A 78 46.24 -5.75 -4.09
CA ASP A 78 45.69 -4.40 -3.91
C ASP A 78 44.69 -4.08 -5.03
N GLY A 79 43.40 -4.08 -4.69
CA GLY A 79 42.35 -3.70 -5.62
C GLY A 79 41.02 -4.41 -5.45
N PHE A 80 40.25 -4.37 -6.54
CA PHE A 80 38.94 -4.96 -6.66
C PHE A 80 38.79 -5.55 -8.06
N LEU A 81 37.95 -6.57 -8.17
CA LEU A 81 37.48 -7.09 -9.44
C LEU A 81 36.09 -6.58 -9.69
N ALA A 82 35.81 -6.18 -10.93
CA ALA A 82 34.51 -5.66 -11.29
C ALA A 82 34.01 -6.30 -12.56
N TRP A 83 32.71 -6.50 -12.63
CA TRP A 83 32.04 -6.98 -13.82
C TRP A 83 30.60 -6.51 -13.84
N SER A 84 30.10 -6.22 -15.02
CA SER A 84 28.69 -5.92 -15.20
C SER A 84 28.17 -6.47 -16.52
N THR A 85 26.86 -6.42 -16.67
CA THR A 85 26.20 -6.63 -17.96
C THR A 85 26.28 -5.39 -18.87
N PHE A 86 26.78 -4.25 -18.38
CA PHE A 86 26.89 -3.00 -19.12
C PHE A 86 28.24 -2.89 -19.84
N PRO A 87 28.26 -2.82 -21.19
CA PRO A 87 29.52 -2.78 -21.94
C PRO A 87 30.37 -1.54 -21.65
N ALA A 88 29.75 -0.39 -21.40
CA ALA A 88 30.45 0.86 -21.11
C ALA A 88 31.21 0.78 -19.78
N PHE A 89 30.59 0.23 -18.72
CA PHE A 89 31.27 -0.03 -17.45
C PHE A 89 32.46 -0.98 -17.63
N ASN A 90 32.28 -2.09 -18.34
CA ASN A 90 33.33 -3.10 -18.51
C ASN A 90 34.56 -2.54 -19.23
N ARG A 91 34.39 -1.60 -20.17
CA ARG A 91 35.51 -0.92 -20.84
C ARG A 91 36.31 -0.01 -19.89
N LEU A 92 35.66 0.58 -18.90
CA LEU A 92 36.31 1.45 -17.90
C LEU A 92 37.17 0.66 -16.90
N GLN A 93 36.89 -0.64 -16.70
CA GLN A 93 37.60 -1.46 -15.71
C GLN A 93 38.97 -1.98 -16.19
N GLY A 94 39.18 -2.10 -17.51
CA GLY A 94 40.45 -2.57 -18.09
C GLY A 94 40.90 -3.91 -17.49
N ASP A 95 42.08 -3.94 -16.88
CA ASP A 95 42.69 -5.14 -16.29
C ASP A 95 41.93 -5.69 -15.06
N ARG A 96 41.04 -4.89 -14.45
CA ARG A 96 40.21 -5.30 -13.30
C ARG A 96 38.94 -6.05 -13.72
N LEU A 97 38.68 -6.15 -15.02
CA LEU A 97 37.52 -6.85 -15.55
C LEU A 97 37.70 -8.36 -15.44
N ARG A 98 36.80 -9.02 -14.70
CA ARG A 98 36.76 -10.49 -14.62
C ARG A 98 35.38 -11.00 -14.99
N VAL A 99 35.27 -11.74 -16.09
CA VAL A 99 33.97 -12.26 -16.57
C VAL A 99 33.57 -13.51 -15.79
N PRO A 100 32.46 -13.51 -15.03
CA PRO A 100 31.96 -14.66 -14.30
C PRO A 100 31.00 -15.49 -15.16
N LEU A 101 30.74 -16.73 -14.72
CA LEU A 101 29.61 -17.52 -15.21
C LEU A 101 28.37 -17.17 -14.39
N VAL A 102 27.33 -16.66 -15.04
CA VAL A 102 26.06 -16.30 -14.38
C VAL A 102 24.96 -17.26 -14.82
N SER A 103 24.24 -17.79 -13.85
CA SER A 103 23.09 -18.67 -14.05
C SER A 103 21.92 -18.19 -13.21
N THR A 104 20.74 -18.11 -13.84
CA THR A 104 19.53 -17.58 -13.21
C THR A 104 18.34 -18.45 -13.53
N ARG A 105 17.48 -18.66 -12.55
CA ARG A 105 16.23 -19.43 -12.69
C ARG A 105 15.14 -18.79 -11.86
N GLU A 106 14.09 -18.31 -12.52
CA GLU A 106 12.85 -17.90 -11.86
C GLU A 106 11.96 -19.13 -11.65
N GLU A 107 11.39 -19.26 -10.45
CA GLU A 107 10.44 -20.32 -10.11
C GLU A 107 9.09 -19.70 -9.72
N ASP A 108 8.03 -20.29 -10.27
CA ASP A 108 6.64 -20.10 -9.86
C ASP A 108 6.21 -21.43 -9.21
N ARG A 109 6.06 -21.43 -7.87
CA ARG A 109 5.77 -22.64 -7.09
C ARG A 109 4.28 -22.94 -7.04
N ASN A 110 3.45 -21.91 -7.04
CA ASN A 110 1.99 -22.07 -6.94
C ASN A 110 1.29 -22.15 -8.31
N GLN A 111 2.03 -21.95 -9.41
CA GLN A 111 1.56 -21.97 -10.80
C GLN A 111 0.48 -20.92 -11.10
N ASP A 112 0.52 -19.77 -10.42
CA ASP A 112 -0.45 -18.68 -10.64
C ASP A 112 -0.04 -17.70 -11.75
N GLY A 113 1.15 -17.90 -12.35
CA GLY A 113 1.72 -17.06 -13.40
C GLY A 113 2.59 -15.91 -12.89
N LYS A 114 2.70 -15.74 -11.56
CA LYS A 114 3.65 -14.84 -10.90
C LYS A 114 4.84 -15.64 -10.38
N THR A 115 6.01 -15.08 -10.53
CA THR A 115 7.23 -15.69 -10.00
C THR A 115 7.25 -15.52 -8.48
N ASP A 116 7.62 -16.60 -7.77
CA ASP A 116 7.74 -16.61 -6.31
C ASP A 116 9.19 -16.40 -5.86
N MET A 117 10.15 -16.82 -6.68
CA MET A 117 11.58 -16.66 -6.36
C MET A 117 12.49 -16.64 -7.57
N LEU A 118 13.63 -16.01 -7.37
CA LEU A 118 14.80 -16.07 -8.24
C LEU A 118 15.92 -16.85 -7.54
N HIS A 119 16.39 -17.90 -8.21
CA HIS A 119 17.68 -18.51 -7.94
C HIS A 119 18.73 -17.83 -8.81
N PHE A 120 19.66 -17.13 -8.18
CA PHE A 120 20.77 -16.46 -8.83
C PHE A 120 22.08 -17.11 -8.38
N LYS A 121 22.86 -17.62 -9.32
CA LYS A 121 24.18 -18.19 -9.04
C LYS A 121 25.21 -17.57 -9.97
N LEU A 122 26.25 -17.01 -9.39
CA LEU A 122 27.39 -16.39 -10.08
C LEU A 122 28.67 -17.06 -9.64
N GLU A 123 29.49 -17.49 -10.59
CA GLU A 123 30.80 -18.10 -10.36
C GLU A 123 31.89 -17.18 -10.92
N LEU A 124 32.62 -16.51 -10.03
CA LEU A 124 33.70 -15.59 -10.37
C LEU A 124 35.01 -16.37 -10.44
N PRO A 125 35.63 -16.54 -11.62
CA PRO A 125 36.94 -17.17 -11.72
C PRO A 125 38.00 -16.26 -11.10
N LEU A 126 38.81 -16.82 -10.22
CA LEU A 126 39.87 -16.12 -9.51
C LEU A 126 41.20 -16.83 -9.75
N GLN A 127 42.28 -16.07 -9.75
CA GLN A 127 43.63 -16.62 -9.74
C GLN A 127 43.95 -17.24 -8.38
N SER A 128 44.97 -18.09 -8.32
CA SER A 128 45.38 -18.76 -7.07
C SER A 128 45.88 -17.78 -6.00
N THR A 129 46.32 -16.59 -6.40
CA THR A 129 46.78 -15.49 -5.53
C THR A 129 45.65 -14.50 -5.16
N GLU A 130 44.48 -14.59 -5.78
CA GLU A 130 43.37 -13.66 -5.56
C GLU A 130 42.42 -14.21 -4.49
N HIS A 131 42.21 -13.41 -3.44
CA HIS A 131 41.32 -13.75 -2.32
C HIS A 131 40.24 -12.69 -2.16
N VAL A 132 38.96 -13.09 -2.19
CA VAL A 132 37.83 -12.17 -2.03
C VAL A 132 37.51 -12.01 -0.55
N LEU A 133 37.47 -10.75 -0.09
CA LEU A 133 37.07 -10.36 1.26
C LEU A 133 35.65 -9.79 1.31
N GLY A 134 35.16 -9.24 0.20
CA GLY A 134 33.84 -8.63 0.18
C GLY A 134 33.24 -8.57 -1.19
N VAL A 135 31.92 -8.43 -1.23
CA VAL A 135 31.10 -8.44 -2.43
C VAL A 135 30.06 -7.35 -2.33
N GLN A 136 29.94 -6.59 -3.40
CA GLN A 136 28.84 -5.67 -3.66
C GLN A 136 28.20 -6.09 -4.98
N LEU A 137 26.93 -6.44 -4.94
CA LEU A 137 26.16 -6.93 -6.07
C LEU A 137 24.86 -6.15 -6.18
N ILE A 138 24.64 -5.57 -7.34
CA ILE A 138 23.37 -4.95 -7.72
C ILE A 138 22.69 -5.84 -8.74
N LEU A 139 21.44 -6.21 -8.44
CA LEU A 139 20.53 -6.90 -9.34
C LEU A 139 19.34 -5.99 -9.62
N THR A 140 18.89 -5.96 -10.87
CA THR A 140 17.75 -5.13 -11.30
C THR A 140 16.54 -5.98 -11.68
N PHE A 141 15.36 -5.47 -11.37
CA PHE A 141 14.10 -6.14 -11.61
C PHE A 141 13.07 -5.18 -12.20
N SER A 142 12.17 -5.69 -13.03
CA SER A 142 10.91 -5.02 -13.33
C SER A 142 9.92 -5.40 -12.23
N TYR A 143 9.36 -4.40 -11.57
CA TYR A 143 8.41 -4.58 -10.47
C TYR A 143 7.08 -3.94 -10.87
N ARG A 144 5.99 -4.72 -10.83
CA ARG A 144 4.66 -4.25 -11.22
C ARG A 144 3.59 -4.61 -10.20
N LEU A 145 2.73 -3.64 -9.88
CA LEU A 145 1.51 -3.78 -9.08
C LEU A 145 0.30 -3.43 -9.93
N HIS A 146 -0.83 -4.11 -9.73
CA HIS A 146 -2.02 -3.93 -10.57
C HIS A 146 -3.34 -3.90 -9.80
N ARG A 147 -3.43 -4.39 -8.55
CA ARG A 147 -4.72 -4.67 -7.91
C ARG A 147 -5.55 -3.41 -7.62
N MET A 148 -5.00 -2.45 -6.87
CA MET A 148 -5.66 -1.17 -6.55
C MET A 148 -4.88 0.03 -7.08
N ALA A 149 -3.56 -0.02 -6.94
CA ALA A 149 -2.65 0.97 -7.49
C ALA A 149 -1.82 0.33 -8.61
N THR A 150 -1.89 0.91 -9.81
CA THR A 150 -1.07 0.43 -10.93
C THR A 150 0.28 1.12 -10.89
N LEU A 151 1.31 0.39 -10.45
CA LEU A 151 2.69 0.89 -10.38
C LEU A 151 3.56 0.04 -11.31
N VAL A 152 4.36 0.70 -12.13
CA VAL A 152 5.43 0.07 -12.91
C VAL A 152 6.73 0.78 -12.58
N MET A 153 7.68 0.03 -12.06
CA MET A 153 9.00 0.57 -11.75
C MET A 153 10.11 -0.43 -12.06
N GLN A 154 11.31 0.10 -12.27
CA GLN A 154 12.51 -0.70 -12.20
C GLN A 154 13.04 -0.66 -10.76
N SER A 155 13.09 -1.83 -10.15
CA SER A 155 13.53 -2.03 -8.79
C SER A 155 14.94 -2.61 -8.75
N MET A 156 15.56 -2.56 -7.57
CA MET A 156 16.93 -2.98 -7.35
C MET A 156 17.00 -3.83 -6.08
N ALA A 157 17.77 -4.91 -6.12
CA ALA A 157 18.29 -5.56 -4.93
C ALA A 157 19.77 -5.21 -4.82
N PHE A 158 20.15 -4.61 -3.70
CA PHE A 158 21.54 -4.35 -3.36
C PHE A 158 21.98 -5.35 -2.29
N LEU A 159 22.99 -6.13 -2.61
CA LEU A 159 23.60 -7.11 -1.74
C LEU A 159 25.02 -6.63 -1.44
N GLN A 160 25.32 -6.42 -0.16
CA GLN A 160 26.64 -6.03 0.30
C GLN A 160 27.03 -6.92 1.47
N SER A 161 28.20 -7.54 1.38
CA SER A 161 28.75 -8.36 2.46
C SER A 161 30.26 -8.30 2.41
N SER A 162 30.88 -8.02 3.55
CA SER A 162 32.34 -7.96 3.69
C SER A 162 32.73 -8.69 4.97
N PHE A 163 33.68 -9.61 4.84
CA PHE A 163 34.20 -10.40 5.95
C PHE A 163 35.72 -10.27 6.01
N PRO A 164 36.34 -10.31 7.21
CA PRO A 164 37.79 -10.19 7.35
C PRO A 164 38.54 -11.44 6.87
N VAL A 165 37.84 -12.54 6.58
CA VAL A 165 38.43 -13.83 6.17
C VAL A 165 38.10 -14.11 4.71
N PRO A 166 39.06 -14.57 3.88
CA PRO A 166 38.81 -14.97 2.50
C PRO A 166 37.66 -15.96 2.35
N GLY A 167 36.71 -15.63 1.49
CA GLY A 167 35.56 -16.48 1.19
C GLY A 167 35.78 -17.43 0.03
N SER A 168 35.15 -18.59 0.09
CA SER A 168 34.93 -19.49 -1.04
C SER A 168 33.56 -19.28 -1.67
N GLN A 169 32.55 -19.04 -0.84
CA GLN A 169 31.17 -18.87 -1.30
C GLN A 169 30.40 -17.91 -0.40
N LEU A 170 29.59 -17.06 -1.02
CA LEU A 170 28.59 -16.22 -0.37
C LEU A 170 27.20 -16.80 -0.65
N TYR A 171 26.49 -17.19 0.40
CA TYR A 171 25.11 -17.64 0.30
C TYR A 171 24.17 -16.61 0.94
N VAL A 172 23.21 -16.13 0.16
CA VAL A 172 22.23 -15.10 0.55
C VAL A 172 20.83 -15.63 0.33
N ASN A 173 19.96 -15.46 1.31
CA ASN A 173 18.61 -16.00 1.26
C ASN A 173 17.60 -15.02 1.84
N GLY A 174 17.16 -14.08 1.00
CA GLY A 174 16.36 -12.93 1.41
C GLY A 174 15.05 -12.77 0.67
N ASP A 175 14.25 -11.83 1.14
CA ASP A 175 13.02 -11.41 0.50
C ASP A 175 13.22 -10.05 -0.18
N LEU A 176 12.74 -9.88 -1.41
CA LEU A 176 12.65 -8.57 -2.03
C LEU A 176 11.37 -7.88 -1.51
N ARG A 177 11.54 -6.84 -0.68
CA ARG A 177 10.44 -6.11 -0.04
C ARG A 177 10.32 -4.70 -0.61
N LEU A 178 9.11 -4.24 -0.84
CA LEU A 178 8.73 -2.88 -1.18
C LEU A 178 8.87 -1.96 0.03
N GLN A 179 9.60 -0.87 -0.15
CA GLN A 179 9.70 0.21 0.81
C GLN A 179 9.02 1.45 0.22
N GLN A 180 7.94 1.88 0.88
CA GLN A 180 7.14 3.03 0.46
C GLN A 180 7.34 4.19 1.45
N LYS A 181 7.82 5.34 0.96
CA LYS A 181 7.85 6.61 1.72
C LYS A 181 6.55 7.40 1.61
N GLN A 182 5.77 7.13 0.55
CA GLN A 182 4.47 7.75 0.31
C GLN A 182 3.44 6.67 -0.10
N PRO A 183 2.16 6.85 0.26
CA PRO A 183 1.11 5.97 -0.25
C PRO A 183 0.93 6.17 -1.75
N LEU A 184 0.67 5.08 -2.47
CA LEU A 184 0.36 5.11 -3.90
C LEU A 184 -1.04 5.69 -4.14
N SER A 185 -1.28 6.36 -5.26
CA SER A 185 -2.64 6.84 -5.58
C SER A 185 -3.53 5.68 -6.06
N CYS A 186 -4.78 5.64 -5.62
CA CYS A 186 -5.80 4.80 -6.26
C CYS A 186 -6.19 5.44 -7.60
N GLY A 187 -5.89 4.77 -8.69
CA GLY A 187 -6.26 5.20 -10.04
C GLY A 187 -5.11 5.81 -10.84
N GLY A 188 -5.02 5.41 -12.10
CA GLY A 188 -3.95 5.80 -13.02
C GLY A 188 -2.73 4.87 -12.94
N LEU A 189 -1.91 4.95 -13.98
CA LEU A 189 -0.62 4.27 -14.07
C LEU A 189 0.47 5.17 -13.47
N ASP A 190 1.08 4.74 -12.37
CA ASP A 190 2.32 5.33 -11.87
C ASP A 190 3.52 4.66 -12.55
N ALA A 191 4.09 5.35 -13.54
CA ALA A 191 5.28 4.92 -14.26
C ALA A 191 6.50 5.83 -13.97
N ARG A 192 6.45 6.64 -12.89
CA ARG A 192 7.50 7.63 -12.57
C ARG A 192 8.89 7.01 -12.42
N TYR A 193 8.95 5.78 -11.94
CA TYR A 193 10.19 5.03 -11.72
C TYR A 193 10.39 3.90 -12.73
N ASN A 194 9.70 3.95 -13.87
CA ASN A 194 9.96 3.07 -15.01
C ASN A 194 11.16 3.59 -15.84
N ILE A 195 12.24 3.90 -15.14
CA ILE A 195 13.51 4.38 -15.68
C ILE A 195 14.63 3.49 -15.15
N SER A 196 15.69 3.32 -15.95
CA SER A 196 16.84 2.51 -15.60
C SER A 196 17.49 2.98 -14.30
N VAL A 197 17.69 2.06 -13.35
CA VAL A 197 18.40 2.36 -12.09
C VAL A 197 19.86 2.71 -12.37
N ILE A 198 20.47 2.03 -13.36
CA ILE A 198 21.84 2.27 -13.80
C ILE A 198 21.78 2.78 -15.24
N ASN A 199 22.41 3.92 -15.53
CA ASN A 199 22.49 4.45 -16.88
C ASN A 199 23.55 3.70 -17.69
N GLY A 200 23.19 2.53 -18.22
CA GLY A 200 24.08 1.68 -19.01
C GLY A 200 24.60 2.29 -20.33
N THR A 201 24.07 3.44 -20.74
CA THR A 201 24.51 4.17 -21.95
C THR A 201 25.50 5.29 -21.66
N SER A 202 25.66 5.66 -20.39
CA SER A 202 26.57 6.74 -20.04
C SER A 202 28.03 6.34 -20.28
N PRO A 203 28.85 7.23 -20.85
CA PRO A 203 30.29 7.04 -20.95
C PRO A 203 31.02 7.43 -19.64
N PHE A 204 30.34 8.09 -18.69
CA PHE A 204 30.98 8.63 -17.51
C PHE A 204 31.10 7.58 -16.40
N ALA A 205 32.30 7.48 -15.80
CA ALA A 205 32.54 6.59 -14.67
C ALA A 205 31.67 6.91 -13.44
N TYR A 206 31.31 8.19 -13.27
CA TYR A 206 30.46 8.67 -12.17
C TYR A 206 29.08 7.98 -12.13
N ASP A 207 28.48 7.72 -13.29
CA ASP A 207 27.14 7.11 -13.38
C ASP A 207 27.14 5.61 -13.00
N TYR A 208 28.32 5.00 -12.89
CA TYR A 208 28.51 3.62 -12.44
C TYR A 208 29.03 3.51 -11.02
N ASP A 209 29.30 4.64 -10.35
CA ASP A 209 29.70 4.61 -8.95
C ASP A 209 28.55 4.08 -8.09
N LEU A 210 28.84 3.06 -7.28
CA LEU A 210 27.86 2.41 -6.41
C LEU A 210 27.27 3.41 -5.41
N THR A 211 28.06 4.37 -4.93
CA THR A 211 27.56 5.37 -3.98
C THR A 211 26.50 6.27 -4.62
N HIS A 212 26.75 6.71 -5.86
CA HIS A 212 25.82 7.52 -6.61
C HIS A 212 24.55 6.74 -6.99
N ILE A 213 24.68 5.51 -7.47
CA ILE A 213 23.54 4.65 -7.82
C ILE A 213 22.64 4.40 -6.61
N VAL A 214 23.23 4.04 -5.46
CA VAL A 214 22.46 3.76 -4.25
C VAL A 214 21.82 5.05 -3.72
N ALA A 215 22.53 6.18 -3.73
CA ALA A 215 21.97 7.46 -3.31
C ALA A 215 20.77 7.87 -4.18
N ALA A 216 20.92 7.87 -5.51
CA ALA A 216 19.85 8.21 -6.45
C ALA A 216 18.66 7.24 -6.35
N TYR A 217 18.90 5.97 -6.06
CA TYR A 217 17.83 5.01 -5.81
C TYR A 217 17.09 5.28 -4.50
N GLN A 218 17.81 5.58 -3.43
CA GLN A 218 17.24 5.88 -2.11
C GLN A 218 16.48 7.20 -2.07
N GLU A 219 16.70 8.13 -2.98
CA GLU A 219 15.89 9.35 -3.12
C GLU A 219 14.45 9.06 -3.61
N ARG A 220 14.21 7.91 -4.25
CA ARG A 220 12.87 7.53 -4.72
C ARG A 220 11.92 7.36 -3.54
N ASN A 221 10.66 7.74 -3.74
CA ASN A 221 9.62 7.56 -2.74
C ASN A 221 9.10 6.11 -2.67
N VAL A 222 9.42 5.30 -3.68
CA VAL A 222 9.07 3.89 -3.75
C VAL A 222 10.29 3.12 -4.23
N THR A 223 10.79 2.22 -3.39
CA THR A 223 12.00 1.42 -3.60
C THR A 223 11.75 -0.02 -3.21
N THR A 224 12.68 -0.91 -3.53
CA THR A 224 12.74 -2.25 -2.98
C THR A 224 14.04 -2.43 -2.20
N VAL A 225 13.97 -3.21 -1.14
CA VAL A 225 15.11 -3.58 -0.31
C VAL A 225 15.19 -5.10 -0.29
N LEU A 226 16.41 -5.61 -0.44
CA LEU A 226 16.67 -7.02 -0.20
C LEU A 226 16.81 -7.22 1.31
N ASN A 227 15.79 -7.82 1.91
CA ASN A 227 15.82 -8.17 3.33
C ASN A 227 16.44 -9.56 3.48
N ASP A 228 17.76 -9.63 3.65
CA ASP A 228 18.49 -10.84 4.06
C ASP A 228 19.11 -10.64 5.45
N PRO A 229 18.56 -11.27 6.51
CA PRO A 229 19.08 -11.09 7.85
C PRO A 229 20.40 -11.82 8.10
N ASN A 230 20.73 -12.87 7.32
CA ASN A 230 21.83 -13.77 7.64
C ASN A 230 22.60 -14.22 6.39
N PRO A 231 23.44 -13.35 5.79
CA PRO A 231 24.34 -13.79 4.73
C PRO A 231 25.36 -14.77 5.31
N ILE A 232 25.50 -15.94 4.66
CA ILE A 232 26.44 -16.98 5.09
C ILE A 232 27.71 -16.87 4.25
N TRP A 233 28.83 -16.71 4.93
CA TRP A 233 30.16 -16.67 4.33
C TRP A 233 30.89 -17.99 4.56
N LEU A 234 31.05 -18.77 3.51
CA LEU A 234 31.81 -20.01 3.54
C LEU A 234 33.28 -19.71 3.22
N VAL A 235 34.19 -20.40 3.92
CA VAL A 235 35.64 -20.28 3.77
C VAL A 235 36.23 -21.56 3.17
N GLY A 236 37.52 -21.59 2.86
CA GLY A 236 38.21 -22.79 2.37
C GLY A 236 38.11 -23.01 0.86
N ARG A 237 38.50 -21.99 0.08
CA ARG A 237 38.54 -22.04 -1.39
C ARG A 237 39.74 -22.88 -1.86
N ALA A 238 39.54 -23.78 -2.82
CA ALA A 238 40.66 -24.42 -3.52
C ALA A 238 41.35 -23.43 -4.48
N ALA A 239 42.66 -23.58 -4.71
CA ALA A 239 43.48 -22.62 -5.45
C ALA A 239 42.90 -22.21 -6.82
N ASP A 240 42.27 -23.14 -7.54
CA ASP A 240 41.73 -22.91 -8.89
C ASP A 240 40.19 -22.92 -8.93
N ALA A 241 39.53 -22.97 -7.77
CA ALA A 241 38.07 -22.94 -7.71
C ALA A 241 37.54 -21.50 -7.89
N PRO A 242 36.38 -21.29 -8.54
CA PRO A 242 35.76 -19.97 -8.58
C PRO A 242 35.19 -19.57 -7.22
N PHE A 243 35.05 -18.27 -6.99
CA PHE A 243 34.24 -17.76 -5.88
C PHE A 243 32.77 -17.78 -6.28
N VAL A 244 31.93 -18.41 -5.47
CA VAL A 244 30.52 -18.62 -5.80
C VAL A 244 29.62 -17.68 -5.01
N ILE A 245 28.78 -16.91 -5.68
CA ILE A 245 27.66 -16.19 -5.06
C ILE A 245 26.39 -16.97 -5.38
N ASN A 246 25.70 -17.43 -4.34
CA ASN A 246 24.41 -18.10 -4.47
C ASN A 246 23.37 -17.29 -3.71
N ALA A 247 22.48 -16.63 -4.43
CA ALA A 247 21.43 -15.78 -3.88
C ALA A 247 20.05 -16.34 -4.23
N ILE A 248 19.25 -16.61 -3.21
CA ILE A 248 17.83 -16.95 -3.34
C ILE A 248 17.04 -15.72 -2.91
N ILE A 249 16.31 -15.14 -3.85
CA ILE A 249 15.50 -13.93 -3.62
C ILE A 249 14.03 -14.32 -3.77
N ARG A 250 13.27 -14.22 -2.69
CA ARG A 250 11.82 -14.47 -2.69
C ARG A 250 11.03 -13.21 -2.98
N TYR A 251 9.86 -13.38 -3.60
CA TYR A 251 8.89 -12.34 -3.91
C TYR A 251 7.61 -12.57 -3.10
N PRO A 252 7.60 -12.16 -1.82
CA PRO A 252 6.47 -12.39 -0.94
C PRO A 252 5.28 -11.48 -1.27
N VAL A 253 4.12 -11.81 -0.71
CA VAL A 253 2.97 -10.90 -0.64
C VAL A 253 3.33 -9.69 0.21
N GLU A 254 2.95 -8.51 -0.26
CA GLU A 254 3.29 -7.24 0.37
C GLU A 254 2.05 -6.46 0.78
N VAL A 255 2.13 -5.78 1.92
CA VAL A 255 1.09 -4.84 2.38
C VAL A 255 1.39 -3.47 1.78
N ILE A 256 0.59 -3.07 0.81
CA ILE A 256 0.77 -1.84 0.04
C ILE A 256 -0.13 -0.76 0.61
N SER A 257 0.46 0.37 0.96
CA SER A 257 -0.26 1.58 1.37
C SER A 257 -0.69 2.40 0.14
N TYR A 258 -1.95 2.84 0.14
CA TYR A 258 -2.52 3.64 -0.94
C TYR A 258 -3.46 4.74 -0.43
N GLN A 259 -3.70 5.74 -1.28
CA GLN A 259 -4.69 6.78 -1.08
C GLN A 259 -6.01 6.33 -1.70
N PRO A 260 -7.09 6.20 -0.92
CA PRO A 260 -8.40 5.82 -1.42
C PRO A 260 -8.91 6.75 -2.52
N GLY A 261 -9.59 6.17 -3.52
CA GLY A 261 -10.26 6.94 -4.56
C GLY A 261 -11.48 7.67 -4.04
N PHE A 262 -12.02 8.61 -4.85
CA PHE A 262 -13.20 9.40 -4.50
C PHE A 262 -14.39 8.54 -4.05
N TRP A 263 -14.72 7.49 -4.80
CA TRP A 263 -15.85 6.61 -4.50
C TRP A 263 -15.65 5.79 -3.24
N GLU A 264 -14.42 5.38 -2.94
CA GLU A 264 -14.12 4.68 -1.70
C GLU A 264 -14.29 5.60 -0.49
N MET A 265 -13.81 6.85 -0.59
CA MET A 265 -14.03 7.86 0.44
C MET A 265 -15.53 8.12 0.67
N VAL A 266 -16.31 8.32 -0.40
CA VAL A 266 -17.76 8.55 -0.31
C VAL A 266 -18.48 7.35 0.30
N LYS A 267 -18.11 6.12 -0.06
CA LYS A 267 -18.69 4.90 0.51
C LYS A 267 -18.55 4.88 2.04
N PHE A 268 -17.35 5.13 2.56
CA PHE A 268 -17.11 5.12 4.01
C PHE A 268 -17.74 6.32 4.71
N ALA A 269 -17.67 7.52 4.10
CA ALA A 269 -18.34 8.71 4.59
C ALA A 269 -19.86 8.50 4.73
N TRP A 270 -20.49 7.88 3.73
CA TRP A 270 -21.91 7.57 3.70
C TRP A 270 -22.31 6.59 4.80
N VAL A 271 -21.62 5.45 4.91
CA VAL A 271 -21.91 4.44 5.93
C VAL A 271 -21.83 5.05 7.33
N GLN A 272 -20.81 5.87 7.58
CA GLN A 272 -20.62 6.50 8.87
C GLN A 272 -21.69 7.56 9.17
N TYR A 273 -22.00 8.43 8.21
CA TYR A 273 -23.01 9.48 8.39
C TYR A 273 -24.41 8.90 8.63
N VAL A 274 -24.84 7.94 7.81
CA VAL A 274 -26.17 7.31 7.93
C VAL A 274 -26.31 6.59 9.26
N SER A 275 -25.28 5.87 9.70
CA SER A 275 -25.30 5.14 10.98
C SER A 275 -25.55 6.07 12.18
N ILE A 276 -24.92 7.25 12.20
CA ILE A 276 -25.12 8.24 13.25
C ILE A 276 -26.47 8.95 13.09
N LEU A 277 -26.85 9.29 11.85
CA LEU A 277 -28.09 9.97 11.54
C LEU A 277 -29.32 9.19 12.02
N LEU A 278 -29.34 7.86 11.88
CA LEU A 278 -30.46 7.03 12.35
C LEU A 278 -30.71 7.15 13.86
N ILE A 279 -29.64 7.24 14.66
CA ILE A 279 -29.76 7.42 16.11
C ILE A 279 -30.35 8.80 16.41
N PHE A 280 -29.88 9.84 15.73
CA PHE A 280 -30.40 11.19 15.90
C PHE A 280 -31.86 11.30 15.47
N LEU A 281 -32.24 10.73 14.33
CA LEU A 281 -33.63 10.67 13.88
C LEU A 281 -34.52 10.02 14.95
N TRP A 282 -34.08 8.90 15.53
CA TRP A 282 -34.82 8.23 16.59
C TRP A 282 -34.95 9.08 17.87
N VAL A 283 -33.86 9.71 18.34
CA VAL A 283 -33.88 10.58 19.54
C VAL A 283 -34.77 11.81 19.32
N PHE A 284 -34.61 12.51 18.19
CA PHE A 284 -35.39 13.71 17.91
C PHE A 284 -36.85 13.43 17.61
N GLU A 285 -37.19 12.27 17.05
CA GLU A 285 -38.57 11.83 16.94
C GLU A 285 -39.23 11.73 18.32
N ARG A 286 -38.55 11.13 19.29
CA ARG A 286 -39.04 11.03 20.68
C ARG A 286 -39.18 12.40 21.35
N ILE A 287 -38.21 13.30 21.15
CA ILE A 287 -38.27 14.67 21.68
C ILE A 287 -39.44 15.44 21.08
N LYS A 288 -39.66 15.36 19.76
CA LYS A 288 -40.81 16.01 19.09
C LYS A 288 -42.14 15.49 19.64
N ILE A 289 -42.30 14.17 19.74
CA ILE A 289 -43.51 13.56 20.32
C ILE A 289 -43.76 14.11 21.72
N PHE A 290 -42.73 14.14 22.57
CA PHE A 290 -42.84 14.67 23.93
C PHE A 290 -43.25 16.15 23.96
N VAL A 291 -42.62 17.00 23.14
CA VAL A 291 -42.89 18.45 23.10
C VAL A 291 -44.30 18.76 22.63
N PHE A 292 -44.80 18.07 21.59
CA PHE A 292 -46.14 18.32 21.05
C PHE A 292 -47.25 17.66 21.88
N GLN A 293 -47.01 16.47 22.44
CA GLN A 293 -47.99 15.84 23.34
C GLN A 293 -48.20 16.64 24.63
N ASN A 294 -47.12 17.19 25.19
CA ASN A 294 -47.20 18.02 26.40
C ASN A 294 -47.52 19.49 26.12
N GLN A 295 -47.78 19.88 24.85
CA GLN A 295 -48.05 21.27 24.45
C GLN A 295 -47.02 22.29 24.98
N VAL A 296 -45.75 21.89 25.10
CA VAL A 296 -44.66 22.77 25.56
C VAL A 296 -44.52 23.99 24.64
N VAL A 297 -44.93 23.84 23.38
CA VAL A 297 -45.08 24.93 22.42
C VAL A 297 -46.53 25.03 21.94
N THR A 298 -47.02 26.27 21.81
CA THR A 298 -48.39 26.58 21.40
C THR A 298 -48.68 26.03 20.00
N THR A 299 -49.50 24.99 19.93
CA THR A 299 -49.94 24.34 18.69
C THR A 299 -51.43 24.04 18.77
N ILE A 300 -52.09 23.98 17.61
CA ILE A 300 -53.49 23.56 17.53
C ILE A 300 -53.49 22.06 17.21
N PRO A 301 -53.89 21.19 18.15
CA PRO A 301 -54.07 19.77 17.85
C PRO A 301 -55.30 19.62 16.94
N VAL A 302 -55.11 19.05 15.77
CA VAL A 302 -56.17 18.65 14.85
C VAL A 302 -56.18 17.13 14.82
N THR A 303 -57.13 16.53 15.53
CA THR A 303 -57.50 15.13 15.31
C THR A 303 -58.20 15.04 13.97
N VAL A 304 -57.60 14.31 13.03
CA VAL A 304 -58.29 13.95 11.79
C VAL A 304 -59.33 12.90 12.19
N THR A 305 -60.57 13.32 12.41
CA THR A 305 -61.68 12.37 12.36
C THR A 305 -61.71 11.80 10.95
N PRO A 306 -61.73 10.47 10.77
CA PRO A 306 -61.83 9.88 9.44
C PRO A 306 -63.08 10.47 8.78
N ARG A 307 -62.88 11.10 7.62
CA ARG A 307 -63.96 11.73 6.86
C ARG A 307 -64.77 10.63 6.17
N GLY A 308 -65.55 9.92 6.95
CA GLY A 308 -66.56 8.92 6.60
C GLY A 308 -67.25 8.64 7.93
N ASP A 309 -68.16 9.49 8.37
CA ASP A 309 -69.51 9.55 7.81
C ASP A 309 -69.99 10.99 7.56
N LEU A 310 -69.89 11.46 6.32
CA LEU A 310 -70.93 12.33 5.76
C LEU A 310 -72.01 11.40 5.19
N CYS A 311 -72.59 10.56 6.05
CA CYS A 311 -73.76 9.77 5.70
C CYS A 311 -74.96 10.73 5.73
N LYS A 312 -75.35 11.15 4.52
CA LYS A 312 -76.66 11.67 4.12
C LYS A 312 -77.69 11.80 5.25
N GLU A 313 -77.81 12.99 5.83
CA GLU A 313 -79.12 13.40 6.36
C GLU A 313 -79.97 13.87 5.17
N HIS A 314 -80.63 12.89 4.54
CA HIS A 314 -81.95 13.14 3.98
C HIS A 314 -82.90 13.32 5.16
N LEU A 315 -83.34 14.54 5.43
CA LEU A 315 -84.55 14.78 6.21
C LEU A 315 -85.46 15.68 5.39
N SER A 316 -86.37 14.96 4.73
CA SER A 316 -87.75 15.24 4.30
C SER A 316 -88.15 16.65 3.88
#